data_AF-A0AA43IEA7-F1
#
_entry.id   AF-A0AA43IEA7-F1
#
_cell.length_a   1.000
_cell.length_b   1.000
_cell.length_c   1.000
_cell.angle_alpha   90.00
_cell.angle_beta   90.00
_cell.angle_gamma   90.00
#
_symmetry.space_group_name_H-M   'P 1'
#
loop_
_entity.id
_entity.type
_entity.pdbx_description
1 polymer ?
#
loop_
_entity_poly.entity_id
_entity_poly.type
_entity_poly.pdbx_seq_one_letter_code
_entity_poly.pdbx_strand_id
1 'polypeptide(L)' 'MYGYGYDAYFITEQQEQLEKEFEAAGVNIVRALINTDYNNKEFVIEDVDGRWIAFGIKG' A
#
# COMPACT_ATOMS: atom_id res chain seq x y z
N MET A 1 -10.85 -2.61 16.66
CA MET A 1 -11.00 -3.49 15.48
C MET A 1 -10.83 -2.62 14.27
N TYR A 2 -9.78 -2.78 13.45
CA TYR A 2 -9.75 -2.49 12.01
C TYR A 2 -8.45 -3.11 11.46
N GLY A 3 -8.35 -4.43 11.54
CA GLY A 3 -7.46 -5.13 10.62
C GLY A 3 -8.17 -5.09 9.28
N TYR A 4 -7.73 -4.21 8.38
CA TYR A 4 -8.41 -3.87 7.11
C TYR A 4 -8.50 -5.04 6.10
N GLY A 5 -8.30 -6.29 6.54
CA GLY A 5 -8.33 -7.46 5.66
C GLY A 5 -7.08 -7.60 4.78
N TYR A 6 -6.01 -6.88 5.07
CA TYR A 6 -4.72 -7.07 4.38
C TYR A 6 -4.05 -8.35 4.86
N ASP A 7 -3.47 -9.10 3.93
CA ASP A 7 -2.67 -10.29 4.21
C ASP A 7 -1.30 -9.93 4.77
N ALA A 8 -0.78 -8.74 4.43
CA ALA A 8 0.49 -8.22 4.93
C ALA A 8 0.53 -6.68 4.98
N TYR A 9 1.39 -6.16 5.85
CA TYR A 9 1.67 -4.72 5.97
C TYR A 9 3.18 -4.48 6.04
N PHE A 10 3.69 -3.62 5.17
CA PHE A 10 5.09 -3.21 5.14
C PHE A 10 5.24 -1.74 5.54
N ILE A 11 6.12 -1.50 6.51
CA ILE A 11 6.46 -0.14 6.95
C ILE A 11 7.55 0.43 6.03
N THR A 12 7.31 1.60 5.43
CA THR A 12 8.25 2.29 4.55
C THR A 12 8.03 3.80 4.58
N GLU A 13 9.10 4.58 4.38
CA GLU A 13 9.06 6.04 4.19
C GLU A 13 9.04 6.45 2.71
N GLN A 14 9.12 5.48 1.80
CA GLN A 14 9.29 5.68 0.35
C GLN A 14 8.02 5.31 -0.43
N GLN A 15 6.83 5.49 0.15
CA GLN A 15 5.57 5.03 -0.42
C GLN A 15 5.33 5.56 -1.84
N GLU A 16 5.57 6.86 -2.07
CA GLU A 16 5.37 7.50 -3.38
C GLU A 16 6.30 6.94 -4.47
N GLN A 17 7.53 6.55 -4.10
CA GLN A 17 8.47 5.95 -5.04
C GLN A 17 8.10 4.51 -5.34
N LEU A 18 7.74 3.74 -4.31
CA LEU A 18 7.34 2.34 -4.45
C LEU A 18 6.06 2.18 -5.25
N GLU A 19 5.04 3.03 -5.02
CA GLU A 19 3.81 3.02 -5.82
C GLU A 19 4.12 3.18 -7.31
N LYS A 20 4.94 4.17 -7.68
CA LYS A 20 5.35 4.40 -9.09
C LYS A 20 6.14 3.24 -9.67
N GLU A 21 7.02 2.62 -8.88
CA GLU A 21 7.77 1.44 -9.31
C GLU A 21 6.83 0.26 -9.58
N PHE A 22 5.85 0.03 -8.71
CA PHE A 22 4.83 -1.00 -8.89
C PHE A 22 3.91 -0.72 -10.08
N GLU A 23 3.47 0.52 -10.27
CA GLU A 23 2.70 0.93 -11.45
C GLU A 23 3.50 0.70 -12.74
N ALA A 24 4.78 1.09 -12.77
CA ALA A 24 5.66 0.87 -13.92
C ALA A 24 5.92 -0.61 -14.21
N ALA A 25 5.88 -1.46 -13.17
CA ALA A 25 5.96 -2.91 -13.28
C ALA A 25 4.64 -3.57 -13.69
N GLY A 26 3.55 -2.80 -13.82
CA GLY A 26 2.22 -3.32 -14.18
C GLY A 26 1.51 -4.07 -13.05
N VAL A 27 1.89 -3.81 -11.79
CA VAL A 27 1.22 -4.38 -10.61
C VAL A 27 -0.16 -3.77 -10.44
N ASN A 28 -1.13 -4.58 -10.00
CA ASN A 28 -2.48 -4.12 -9.72
C ASN A 28 -2.51 -3.29 -8.42
N ILE A 29 -2.59 -1.97 -8.57
CA ILE A 29 -2.80 -1.04 -7.44
C ILE A 29 -4.29 -1.03 -7.09
N VAL A 30 -4.66 -1.78 -6.04
CA VAL A 30 -6.04 -1.84 -5.53
C VAL A 30 -6.47 -0.52 -4.89
N ARG A 31 -5.52 0.16 -4.24
CA ARG A 31 -5.73 1.47 -3.66
C ARG A 31 -4.48 2.31 -3.79
N ALA A 32 -4.59 3.40 -4.55
CA ALA A 32 -3.54 4.39 -4.70
C ALA A 32 -3.18 5.04 -3.36
N LEU A 33 -2.01 5.67 -3.32
CA LEU A 33 -1.52 6.36 -2.12
C LEU A 33 -2.51 7.45 -1.68
N ILE A 34 -3.05 7.26 -0.48
CA ILE A 34 -3.92 8.25 0.17
C ILE A 34 -3.16 8.97 1.28
N ASN A 35 -3.25 10.30 1.29
CA ASN A 35 -2.87 11.10 2.45
C ASN A 35 -4.08 11.11 3.40
N THR A 36 -4.00 10.35 4.48
CA THR A 36 -5.02 10.44 5.54
C THR A 36 -4.75 11.64 6.44
N ASP A 37 -5.79 12.17 7.10
CA ASP A 37 -5.70 13.30 8.03
C ASP A 37 -4.77 13.05 9.24
N TYR A 38 -4.36 11.79 9.45
CA TYR A 38 -3.43 11.36 10.49
C TYR A 38 -1.98 11.22 10.01
N ASN A 39 -1.63 11.78 8.84
CA ASN A 39 -0.31 11.70 8.23
C ASN A 39 0.15 10.26 7.90
N ASN A 40 -0.74 9.27 7.95
CA ASN A 40 -0.47 7.93 7.43
C ASN A 40 -0.64 7.99 5.91
N LYS A 41 0.47 7.83 5.20
CA LYS A 41 0.51 7.60 3.76
C LYS A 41 0.58 6.11 3.52
N GLU A 42 -0.43 5.55 2.89
CA GLU A 42 -0.42 4.13 2.51
C GLU A 42 -1.09 3.84 1.16
N PHE A 43 -0.57 2.85 0.45
CA PHE A 43 -1.15 2.28 -0.78
C PHE A 43 -1.26 0.76 -0.62
N VAL A 44 -2.09 0.13 -1.46
CA VAL A 44 -2.35 -1.32 -1.41
C VAL A 44 -2.25 -1.90 -2.81
N ILE A 45 -1.53 -3.02 -2.92
CA ILE A 45 -1.44 -3.82 -4.14
C ILE A 45 -2.16 -5.15 -3.97
N GLU A 46 -2.48 -5.78 -5.09
CA GLU A 46 -2.86 -7.19 -5.16
C GLU A 46 -1.70 -8.01 -5.75
N ASP A 47 -1.30 -9.09 -5.06
CA ASP A 47 -0.33 -10.04 -5.60
C ASP A 47 -0.98 -11.00 -6.62
N VAL A 48 -0.16 -11.84 -7.25
CA VAL A 48 -0.63 -12.81 -8.26
C VAL A 48 -1.59 -13.88 -7.71
N ASP A 49 -1.64 -14.07 -6.39
CA ASP A 49 -2.54 -14.99 -5.70
C ASP A 49 -3.84 -14.29 -5.23
N GLY A 50 -4.00 -12.99 -5.49
CA GLY A 50 -5.15 -12.20 -5.04
C GLY A 50 -5.03 -11.67 -3.61
N ARG A 51 -3.84 -11.71 -3.00
CA ARG A 51 -3.61 -11.19 -1.64
C ARG A 51 -3.43 -9.70 -1.64
N TRP A 52 -3.94 -9.04 -0.61
CA TRP A 52 -3.83 -7.58 -0.47
C TRP A 52 -2.67 -7.21 0.44
N ILE A 53 -1.69 -6.53 -0.13
CA ILE A 53 -0.47 -6.12 0.57
C ILE A 53 -0.45 -4.60 0.70
N ALA A 54 -0.44 -4.11 1.93
CA ALA A 54 -0.40 -2.69 2.23
C ALA A 54 1.03 -2.21 2.49
N PHE A 55 1.35 -1.02 2.01
CA PHE A 55 2.61 -0.33 2.24
C PHE A 55 2.32 1.04 2.81
N GLY A 56 2.88 1.36 3.98
CA GLY A 56 2.67 2.66 4.58
C GLY A 56 3.61 2.97 5.73
N ILE A 57 3.36 4.06 6.43
CA ILE A 57 4.02 4.38 7.69
C ILE A 57 2.95 4.60 8.73
N LYS A 58 3.18 4.07 9.93
CA LYS A 58 2.35 4.35 11.08
C LYS A 58 2.97 5.52 11.84
N GLY A 59 2.28 6.67 11.81
CA GLY A 59 2.59 7.82 12.66
C GLY A 59 2.33 7.55 14.14
#